data_AF-A0A969AA95-F1
#
_entry.id   AF-A0A969AA95-F1
#
_cell.length_a   1.000
_cell.length_b   1.000
_cell.length_c   1.000
_cell.angle_alpha   90.00
_cell.angle_beta   90.00
_cell.angle_gamma   90.00
#
_symmetry.space_group_name_H-M   'P 1'
#
loop_
_entity.id
_entity.type
_entity.pdbx_description
1 polymer ?
#
loop_
_entity_poly.entity_id
_entity_poly.type
_entity_poly.pdbx_seq_one_letter_code
_entity_poly.pdbx_strand_id
1 'polypeptide(L)' 'MFGLSEWKQTRFYQEVREETKLETIPELLKEGLTIEQIARVLKLDIEMVQQVVNKPS' A
#
# COMPACT_ATOMS: atom_id res chain seq x y z
N MET A 1 16.09 -6.54 24.76
CA MET A 1 16.48 -6.14 23.39
C MET A 1 15.21 -6.09 22.58
N PHE A 2 14.91 -4.96 21.94
CA PHE A 2 13.74 -4.83 21.07
C PHE A 2 13.95 -5.72 19.83
N GLY A 3 13.11 -6.72 19.66
CA GLY A 3 13.14 -7.65 18.53
C GLY A 3 12.36 -7.12 17.33
N LEU A 4 12.65 -7.67 16.14
CA LEU A 4 11.92 -7.34 14.90
C LEU A 4 10.41 -7.58 15.02
N SER A 5 9.98 -8.52 15.87
CA SER A 5 8.57 -8.82 16.13
C SER A 5 7.83 -7.71 16.87
N GLU A 6 8.52 -6.95 17.73
CA GLU A 6 7.94 -5.82 18.46
C GLU A 6 7.88 -4.59 17.56
N TRP A 7 8.88 -4.40 16.69
CA TRP A 7 8.86 -3.38 15.63
C TRP A 7 7.67 -3.54 14.69
N LYS A 8 7.36 -4.77 14.26
CA LYS A 8 6.20 -5.06 13.39
C LYS A 8 4.84 -4.69 13.99
N GLN A 9 4.76 -4.60 15.32
CA GLN A 9 3.55 -4.22 16.05
C GLN A 9 3.42 -2.70 16.26
N THR A 10 4.48 -1.94 16.00
CA THR A 10 4.41 -0.48 16.10
C THR A 10 3.53 0.09 14.99
N ARG A 11 2.76 1.13 15.31
CA ARG A 11 1.97 1.88 14.33
C ARG A 11 2.84 2.39 13.18
N PHE A 12 4.04 2.84 13.50
CA PHE A 12 5.04 3.29 12.53
C PHE A 12 5.37 2.22 11.48
N TYR A 13 5.58 0.96 11.89
CA TYR A 13 5.85 -0.12 10.92
C TYR A 13 4.65 -0.42 10.02
N GLN A 14 3.43 -0.28 10.54
CA GLN A 14 2.21 -0.44 9.74
C GLN A 14 2.07 0.68 8.71
N GLU A 15 2.30 1.92 9.13
CA GLU A 15 2.29 3.11 8.26
C GLU A 15 3.33 2.99 7.13
N VAL A 16 4.59 2.68 7.45
CA VAL A 16 5.65 2.49 6.43
C VAL A 16 5.32 1.33 5.49
N ARG A 17 4.75 0.24 6.00
CA ARG A 17 4.32 -0.91 5.18
C ARG A 17 3.14 -0.56 4.27
N GLU A 18 2.30 0.37 4.66
CA GLU A 18 1.22 0.87 3.81
C GLU A 18 1.76 1.83 2.77
N GLU A 19 2.57 2.83 3.15
CA GLU A 19 3.22 3.77 2.22
C GLU A 19 4.00 3.05 1.11
N THR A 20 4.82 2.07 1.47
CA THR A 20 5.58 1.28 0.48
C THR A 20 4.69 0.52 -0.50
N LYS A 21 3.49 0.09 -0.09
CA LYS A 21 2.53 -0.50 -1.03
C LYS A 21 1.87 0.56 -1.91
N LEU A 22 1.57 1.74 -1.35
CA LEU A 22 0.96 2.84 -2.11
C LEU A 22 1.88 3.30 -3.25
N GLU A 23 3.19 3.34 -3.02
CA GLU A 23 4.20 3.69 -4.04
C GLU A 23 4.23 2.70 -5.22
N THR A 24 3.83 1.44 -5.01
CA THR A 24 3.78 0.42 -6.08
C THR A 24 2.51 0.49 -6.95
N ILE A 25 1.47 1.21 -6.50
CA ILE A 25 0.19 1.30 -7.21
C ILE A 25 0.36 1.84 -8.65
N PRO A 26 1.09 2.94 -8.91
CA PRO A 26 1.28 3.45 -10.26
C PRO A 26 1.99 2.46 -11.19
N GLU A 27 2.91 1.65 -10.68
CA GLU A 27 3.59 0.62 -11.46
C GLU A 27 2.63 -0.51 -11.84
N LEU A 28 1.83 -1.00 -10.89
CA LEU A 28 0.85 -2.04 -11.16
C LEU A 28 -0.24 -1.60 -12.16
N LEU A 29 -0.63 -0.33 -12.13
CA LEU A 29 -1.52 0.25 -13.14
C LEU A 29 -0.88 0.24 -14.53
N LYS A 30 0.41 0.57 -14.63
CA LYS A 30 1.16 0.52 -15.91
C LYS A 30 1.26 -0.91 -16.45
N GLU A 31 1.37 -1.90 -15.57
CA GLU A 31 1.33 -3.32 -15.92
C GLU A 31 -0.10 -3.81 -16.29
N GLY A 32 -1.10 -2.92 -16.27
CA GLY A 32 -2.46 -3.19 -16.74
C GLY A 32 -3.39 -3.80 -15.68
N LEU A 33 -2.99 -3.79 -14.40
CA LEU A 33 -3.89 -4.22 -13.33
C LEU A 33 -4.99 -3.18 -13.08
N THR A 34 -6.18 -3.66 -12.76
CA THR A 34 -7.30 -2.82 -12.33
C THR A 34 -7.17 -2.42 -10.86
N ILE A 35 -7.87 -1.35 -10.46
CA ILE A 35 -7.89 -0.84 -9.08
C ILE A 35 -8.29 -1.95 -8.09
N GLU A 36 -9.30 -2.76 -8.44
CA GLU A 36 -9.80 -3.85 -7.62
C GLU A 36 -8.77 -4.99 -7.46
N GLN A 37 -8.05 -5.30 -8.55
CA GLN A 37 -6.96 -6.28 -8.51
C GLN A 37 -5.80 -5.78 -7.64
N ILE A 38 -5.44 -4.51 -7.76
CA ILE A 38 -4.37 -3.88 -6.96
C ILE A 38 -4.74 -3.90 -5.47
N ALA A 39 -5.96 -3.48 -5.12
CA ALA A 39 -6.46 -3.52 -3.74
C ALA A 39 -6.39 -4.94 -3.15
N ARG A 40 -6.82 -5.94 -3.92
CA ARG A 40 -6.76 -7.35 -3.52
C ARG A 40 -5.33 -7.85 -3.33
N VAL A 41 -4.42 -7.57 -4.27
CA VAL A 41 -3.02 -8.04 -4.24
C VAL A 41 -2.24 -7.38 -3.10
N LEU A 42 -2.38 -6.07 -2.95
CA LEU A 42 -1.69 -5.30 -1.91
C LEU A 42 -2.36 -5.42 -0.53
N LYS A 43 -3.56 -6.02 -0.47
CA LYS A 43 -4.41 -6.09 0.74
C LYS A 43 -4.62 -4.70 1.32
N LEU A 44 -5.04 -3.78 0.46
CA LEU A 44 -5.38 -2.40 0.79
C LEU A 44 -6.88 -2.19 0.56
N ASP A 45 -7.40 -1.12 1.14
CA ASP A 45 -8.76 -0.68 0.83
C ASP A 45 -8.83 -0.15 -0.61
N ILE A 46 -9.94 -0.42 -1.30
CA ILE A 46 -10.19 0.08 -2.66
C ILE A 46 -10.22 1.61 -2.66
N GLU A 47 -10.80 2.25 -1.63
CA GLU A 47 -10.85 3.70 -1.51
C GLU A 47 -9.44 4.29 -1.41
N MET A 48 -8.54 3.62 -0.68
CA MET A 48 -7.16 4.03 -0.53
C MET A 48 -6.39 3.91 -1.85
N VAL A 49 -6.61 2.84 -2.62
CA VAL A 49 -6.03 2.70 -3.95
C VAL A 49 -6.56 3.80 -4.89
N GLN A 50 -7.86 4.05 -4.90
CA GLN A 50 -8.47 5.13 -5.69
C GLN A 50 -7.91 6.50 -5.32
N GLN A 51 -7.69 6.78 -4.04
CA GLN A 51 -7.10 8.05 -3.61
C GLN A 51 -5.70 8.24 -4.18
N VAL A 52 -4.87 7.19 -4.23
CA VAL A 52 -3.53 7.28 -4.84
C VAL A 52 -3.61 7.50 -6.35
N VAL A 53 -4.52 6.81 -7.04
CA VAL A 53 -4.71 6.98 -8.50
C VAL A 53 -5.22 8.38 -8.84
N ASN A 54 -6.17 8.90 -8.05
CA ASN A 54 -6.84 10.17 -8.29
C ASN A 54 -6.12 11.36 -7.64
N LYS A 55 -5.03 11.13 -6.89
CA LYS A 55 -4.21 12.22 -6.36
C LYS A 55 -3.52 12.90 -7.53
N PRO A 56 -3.83 14.18 -7.85
CA PRO A 56 -3.04 14.90 -8.83
C PRO A 56 -1.60 14.95 -8.32
N SER A 57 -0.67 14.39 -9.10
CA SER A 57 0.78 14.57 -8.87
C SER A 57 1.18 16.02 -9.07
#